data_AF-A0A1N6XBK9-F1
#
_entry.id   AF-A0A1N6XBK9-F1
#
_cell.length_a   1.000
_cell.length_b   1.000
_cell.length_c   1.000
_cell.angle_alpha   90.00
_cell.angle_beta   90.00
_cell.angle_gamma   90.00
#
_symmetry.space_group_name_H-M   'P 1'
#
loop_
_entity.id
_entity.type
_entity.pdbx_description
1 polymer ?
#
loop_
_entity_poly.entity_id
_entity_poly.type
_entity_poly.pdbx_seq_one_letter_code
_entity_poly.pdbx_strand_id
1 'polypeptide(L)' 'MPVDFIDSNVLIYLFDQTDPRRRGIAREMVERSIADGTGVISIQVVQEVLNVTTNKMENPLSDTDSAFTTP' A
#
# COMPACT_ATOMS: atom_id res chain seq x y z
N MET A 1 2.76 -22.86 -1.98
CA MET A 1 2.04 -22.05 -0.97
C MET A 1 1.67 -20.73 -1.64
N PRO A 2 0.39 -20.34 -1.72
CA PRO A 2 0.02 -19.02 -2.20
C PRO A 2 0.57 -17.95 -1.24
N VAL A 3 1.02 -16.84 -1.79
CA VAL A 3 1.52 -15.67 -1.05
C VAL A 3 0.52 -14.55 -1.20
N ASP A 4 0.24 -13.86 -0.10
CA ASP A 4 -0.66 -12.72 -0.06
C ASP A 4 0.16 -11.46 -0.27
N PHE A 5 0.05 -10.87 -1.45
CA PHE A 5 0.68 -9.58 -1.72
C PHE A 5 -0.17 -8.46 -1.13
N ILE A 6 0.40 -7.73 -0.17
CA ILE A 6 -0.27 -6.62 0.50
C ILE A 6 0.05 -5.32 -0.23
N ASP A 7 -1.00 -4.67 -0.74
CA ASP A 7 -0.93 -3.41 -1.47
C ASP A 7 -0.85 -2.20 -0.53
N SER A 8 -0.43 -1.04 -1.06
CA SER A 8 -0.38 0.22 -0.31
C SER A 8 -1.75 0.63 0.22
N ASN A 9 -2.82 0.38 -0.55
CA ASN A 9 -4.19 0.69 -0.12
C ASN A 9 -4.56 -0.02 1.18
N VAL A 10 -4.21 -1.30 1.31
CA VAL A 10 -4.50 -2.08 2.53
C VAL A 10 -3.77 -1.47 3.73
N LEU A 11 -2.49 -1.12 3.55
CA LEU A 11 -1.70 -0.49 4.61
C LEU A 11 -2.18 0.93 4.94
N ILE A 12 -2.61 1.71 3.95
CA ILE A 12 -3.19 3.05 4.17
C ILE A 12 -4.48 2.93 4.99
N TYR A 13 -5.41 2.04 4.61
CA TYR A 13 -6.65 1.85 5.35
C TYR A 13 -6.44 1.26 6.75
N LEU A 14 -5.35 0.53 6.98
CA LEU A 14 -5.00 0.05 8.32
C LEU A 14 -4.79 1.22 9.30
N PHE A 15 -4.22 2.33 8.83
CA PHE A 15 -3.93 3.52 9.64
C PHE A 15 -5.00 4.63 9.51
N ASP A 16 -5.85 4.58 8.49
CA ASP A 16 -6.93 5.53 8.29
C ASP A 16 -8.03 5.38 9.36
N GLN A 17 -8.27 6.45 10.13
CA GLN A 17 -9.32 6.47 11.15
C GLN A 17 -10.68 6.95 10.65
N THR A 18 -10.75 7.45 9.41
CA THR A 18 -11.96 8.07 8.84
C THR A 18 -12.94 7.04 8.27
N ASP A 19 -12.45 5.89 7.80
CA ASP A 19 -13.27 4.76 7.33
C ASP A 19 -13.07 3.51 8.22
N PRO A 20 -13.86 3.37 9.30
CA PRO A 20 -13.73 2.24 10.22
C PRO A 20 -14.08 0.89 9.56
N ARG A 21 -14.89 0.89 8.49
CA ARG A 21 -15.26 -0.34 7.78
C ARG A 21 -14.08 -0.85 6.96
N ARG A 22 -13.48 0.01 6.13
CA ARG A 22 -12.30 -0.38 5.33
C ARG A 22 -11.12 -0.71 6.23
N ARG A 23 -10.94 0.01 7.34
CA ARG A 23 -9.92 -0.33 8.35
C ARG A 23 -10.12 -1.72 8.94
N GLY A 24 -11.36 -2.09 9.28
CA GLY A 24 -11.66 -3.43 9.82
C GLY A 24 -11.26 -4.53 8.85
N ILE A 25 -11.60 -4.37 7.57
CA ILE A 25 -11.24 -5.32 6.50
C ILE A 25 -9.73 -5.38 6.30
N ALA A 26 -9.06 -4.22 6.20
CA ALA A 26 -7.62 -4.15 6.04
C ALA A 26 -6.88 -4.81 7.21
N ARG A 27 -7.35 -4.56 8.45
CA ARG A 27 -6.82 -5.18 9.65
C ARG A 27 -6.94 -6.70 9.62
N GLU A 28 -8.11 -7.21 9.27
CA GLU A 28 -8.35 -8.66 9.18
C GLU A 28 -7.45 -9.32 8.12
N MET A 29 -7.27 -8.69 6.96
CA MET A 29 -6.36 -9.18 5.91
C MET A 29 -4.91 -9.26 6.41
N VAL A 30 -4.42 -8.18 7.05
CA VAL A 30 -3.05 -8.11 7.56
C VAL A 30 -2.83 -9.12 8.70
N GLU A 31 -3.78 -9.24 9.64
CA GLU A 31 -3.69 -10.19 10.75
C GLU A 31 -3.64 -11.64 10.23
N ARG A 32 -4.44 -11.99 9.22
CA ARG A 32 -4.42 -13.33 8.59
C ARG A 32 -3.07 -13.60 7.90
N SER A 33 -2.59 -12.69 7.06
CA SER A 33 -1.33 -12.90 6.34
C SER A 33 -0.10 -12.95 7.25
N ILE A 34 -0.15 -12.28 8.42
CA ILE A 34 0.87 -12.43 9.48
C ILE A 34 0.76 -13.81 10.13
N ALA A 35 -0.45 -14.23 10.52
CA ALA A 35 -0.68 -15.52 11.18
C ALA A 35 -0.26 -16.70 10.30
N ASP A 36 -0.54 -16.61 9.00
CA ASP A 36 -0.23 -17.65 8.01
C ASP A 36 1.21 -17.55 7.49
N GLY A 37 1.93 -16.46 7.79
CA GLY A 37 3.29 -16.21 7.29
C GLY A 37 3.35 -16.02 5.77
N THR A 38 2.23 -15.66 5.13
CA THR A 38 2.07 -15.50 3.68
C THR A 38 2.21 -14.05 3.21
N GLY A 39 2.25 -13.09 4.14
CA GLY A 39 2.29 -11.67 3.83
C GLY A 39 3.58 -11.24 3.15
N VAL A 40 3.47 -10.70 1.94
CA VAL A 40 4.58 -10.13 1.17
C VAL A 40 4.22 -8.69 0.76
N ILE A 41 5.19 -7.78 0.89
CA ILE A 41 5.08 -6.40 0.40
C ILE A 41 6.30 -6.07 -0.47
N SER A 42 6.15 -5.10 -1.36
CA SER A 42 7.27 -4.54 -2.11
C SER A 42 7.80 -3.26 -1.45
N ILE A 43 9.05 -2.91 -1.76
CA ILE A 43 9.63 -1.64 -1.29
C ILE A 43 8.90 -0.41 -1.87
N GLN A 44 8.32 -0.53 -3.07
CA GLN A 44 7.51 0.52 -3.68
C GLN A 44 6.23 0.78 -2.89
N VAL A 45 5.54 -0.28 -2.45
CA VAL A 45 4.37 -0.18 -1.58
C VAL A 45 4.72 0.54 -0.28
N VAL A 46 5.86 0.21 0.33
CA VAL A 46 6.34 0.89 1.55
C VAL A 46 6.59 2.38 1.30
N GLN A 47 7.25 2.72 0.19
CA GLN A 47 7.51 4.12 -0.18
C GLN A 47 6.21 4.91 -0.36
N GLU A 48 5.22 4.33 -1.03
CA GLU A 48 3.91 4.96 -1.23
C GLU A 48 3.19 5.19 0.10
N VAL A 49 3.12 4.17 0.96
CA VAL A 49 2.47 4.26 2.28
C VAL A 49 3.13 5.32 3.14
N LEU A 50 4.46 5.34 3.20
CA LEU A 50 5.19 6.37 3.95
C LEU A 50 4.90 7.77 3.37
N ASN A 51 4.86 7.92 2.04
CA ASN A 51 4.56 9.20 1.42
C ASN A 51 3.13 9.70 1.77
N VAL A 52 2.14 8.81 1.70
CA VAL A 52 0.72 9.14 2.00
C VAL A 52 0.50 9.43 3.48
N THR A 53 1.04 8.58 4.37
CA THR A 53 0.79 8.69 5.82
C THR A 53 1.60 9.80 6.50
N THR A 54 2.78 10.16 5.98
CA THR A 54 3.63 11.22 6.56
C THR A 54 3.44 12.59 5.92
N ASN A 55 2.71 12.67 4.81
CA ASN A 55 2.25 13.91 4.19
C ASN A 55 3.36 14.97 4.02
N LYS A 56 4.47 14.57 3.37
CA LYS A 56 5.64 15.42 3.11
C LYS A 56 5.84 15.87 1.66
N MET A 57 4.95 15.53 0.72
CA MET A 57 5.10 15.98 -0.66
C MET A 57 3.85 16.65 -1.21
N GLU A 58 3.97 17.95 -1.41
CA GLU A 58 3.10 18.81 -2.23
C GLU A 58 3.10 18.45 -3.73
N ASN A 59 3.47 17.23 -4.12
CA ASN A 59 3.44 16.84 -5.53
C ASN A 59 3.28 15.32 -5.67
N PRO A 60 2.09 14.80 -6.06
CA PRO A 60 2.02 13.44 -6.55
C PRO A 60 2.94 13.36 -7.77
N LEU A 61 3.76 12.31 -7.85
CA LEU A 61 4.59 12.05 -9.01
C LEU A 61 3.68 12.10 -10.25
N SER A 62 3.80 13.18 -11.02
CA SER A 62 3.14 13.30 -12.30
C SER A 62 3.58 12.11 -13.12
N ASP A 63 2.61 11.40 -13.67
CA ASP A 63 2.73 10.19 -14.46
C ASP A 63 3.37 10.51 -15.84
N THR A 64 4.51 11.21 -15.84
CA THR A 64 5.18 11.74 -17.03
C THR A 64 6.37 10.87 -17.42
N ASP A 65 6.25 9.55 -17.31
CA ASP A 65 7.19 8.65 -17.98
C ASP A 65 6.50 7.41 -18.57
N SER A 66 5.43 7.65 -19.33
CA SER A 66 4.94 6.70 -20.35
C SER A 66 5.49 7.01 -21.75
N ALA A 67 6.43 7.96 -21.89
CA ALA A 67 7.05 8.27 -23.16
C ALA A 67 8.34 7.46 -23.33
N PHE A 68 8.21 6.13 -23.45
CA PHE A 68 9.20 5.33 -24.14
C PHE A 68 9.13 5.66 -25.65
N THR A 69 9.52 6.89 -26.02
CA THR A 69 9.98 7.18 -27.37
C THR A 69 11.43 6.72 -27.43
N THR A 70 11.66 5.66 -28.18
CA THR A 70 12.99 5.27 -28.64
C THR A 70 12.84 4.81 -30.09
N PRO A 71 13.88 4.94 -30.91
CA PRO A 71 14.64 6.13 -31.26
C PRO A 71 14.14 6.80 -32.56
#